data_AF-E9PCV4-F1
#
_entry.id   AF-E9PCV4-F1
#
_cell.length_a   1.000
_cell.length_b   1.000
_cell.length_c   1.000
_cell.angle_alpha   90.00
_cell.angle_beta   90.00
_cell.angle_gamma   90.00
#
_symmetry.space_group_name_H-M   'P 1'
#
loop_
_entity.id
_entity.type
_entity.pdbx_description
1 polymer ?
#
loop_
_entity_poly.entity_id
_entity_poly.type
_entity_poly.pdbx_seq_one_letter_code
_entity_poly.pdbx_strand_id
1 'polypeptide(L)'
;MISEAGLSFNLIQTERQNHARELVQGLSLSEWDGIVTVSGDGLLHEVLNGLLDRPDWEEAVKMPVGILPCGSGNALAGAVNQHGGFEPALGLDLLLNCSLLLCRGGGHPLDLLSVTLASGSRCFSFLSVAWGFVSDVDIQSERFRALGSARFTLGTVLGLATLHTYRGRLSYLPATVEPASPTPAHSLPRAKSELTLTPDPAPPMAHSPLHRSVSDLPLPLPQPALASPGSPEPLPILSLNGGGPELAGDWGGAGDAPLSPDPLLSSPPGSPKAALHSPVSEGAPVIPPSSGLPLPTPDARVGASTCGPPDHLLPPLGTPLPPDWVTLEGDFVLMLAISPSHLGADLVAAPHARFDDGLVHLCWVRSGISRAALLRLFLAMERGSHFSLGCPQLGYAAARAFRLEPLTPRGVLTVDGEQVEYGPLQAQMHPGIGTLLTGPPGCPGREP
;
A
#
# COMPACT_ATOMS: atom_id res chain seq x y z
N MET A 1 -25.86 13.09 2.80
CA MET A 1 -25.14 13.01 4.09
C MET A 1 -24.41 14.31 4.40
N ILE A 2 -23.42 14.73 3.61
CA ILE A 2 -22.67 15.98 3.87
C ILE A 2 -23.59 17.20 4.00
N SER A 3 -24.50 17.41 3.03
CA SER A 3 -25.48 18.52 3.10
C SER A 3 -26.45 18.40 4.27
N GLU A 4 -26.87 17.18 4.61
CA GLU A 4 -27.77 16.90 5.74
C GLU A 4 -27.08 17.19 7.09
N ALA A 5 -25.76 17.01 7.16
CA ALA A 5 -24.94 17.37 8.32
C ALA A 5 -24.70 18.89 8.42
N GLY A 6 -25.23 19.70 7.49
CA GLY A 6 -25.05 21.15 7.46
C GLY A 6 -23.66 21.59 7.00
N LEU A 7 -22.88 20.70 6.39
CA LEU A 7 -21.54 21.02 5.89
C LEU A 7 -21.63 21.60 4.47
N SER A 8 -21.11 22.82 4.30
CA SER A 8 -20.89 23.41 2.98
C SER A 8 -19.64 22.82 2.34
N PHE A 9 -19.71 22.48 1.05
CA PHE A 9 -18.57 21.98 0.29
C PHE A 9 -18.50 22.63 -1.08
N ASN A 10 -17.29 22.67 -1.63
CA ASN A 10 -17.05 22.97 -3.04
C ASN A 10 -16.45 21.72 -3.68
N LEU A 11 -17.07 21.26 -4.76
CA LEU A 11 -16.59 20.10 -5.50
C LEU A 11 -15.60 20.55 -6.57
N ILE A 12 -14.34 20.15 -6.42
CA ILE A 12 -13.29 20.36 -7.42
C ILE A 12 -12.98 19.03 -8.09
N GLN A 13 -13.17 18.95 -9.40
CA GLN A 13 -12.89 17.76 -10.18
C GLN A 13 -11.46 17.77 -10.70
N THR A 14 -10.70 16.73 -10.37
CA THR A 14 -9.33 16.54 -10.86
C THR A 14 -9.34 15.72 -12.14
N GLU A 15 -8.64 16.19 -13.15
CA GLU A 15 -8.69 15.63 -14.52
C GLU A 15 -7.49 14.74 -14.90
N ARG A 16 -6.39 14.79 -14.15
CA ARG A 16 -5.14 14.09 -14.48
C ARG A 16 -4.29 13.86 -13.23
N GLN A 17 -3.27 13.01 -13.37
CA GLN A 17 -2.24 12.81 -12.35
C GLN A 17 -1.56 14.14 -12.00
N ASN A 18 -1.27 14.32 -10.71
CA ASN A 18 -0.72 15.52 -10.06
C ASN A 18 -1.60 16.78 -10.12
N HIS A 19 -2.83 16.71 -10.66
CA HIS A 19 -3.70 17.88 -10.68
C HIS A 19 -4.12 18.29 -9.26
N ALA A 20 -4.37 17.33 -8.35
CA ALA A 20 -4.73 17.68 -6.98
C ALA A 20 -3.55 18.35 -6.24
N ARG A 21 -2.34 17.85 -6.47
CA ARG A 21 -1.09 18.41 -5.93
C ARG A 21 -0.94 19.89 -6.33
N GLU A 22 -1.09 20.19 -7.62
CA GLU A 22 -0.99 21.56 -8.15
C GLU A 22 -2.10 22.47 -7.63
N LEU A 23 -3.35 21.98 -7.55
CA LEU A 23 -4.47 22.74 -7.04
C LEU A 23 -4.22 23.18 -5.59
N VAL A 24 -3.82 22.24 -4.73
CA VAL A 24 -3.60 22.51 -3.30
C VAL A 24 -2.42 23.46 -3.05
N GLN A 25 -1.41 23.46 -3.92
CA GLN A 25 -0.34 24.46 -3.89
C GLN A 25 -0.84 25.88 -4.19
N GLY A 26 -1.86 26.02 -5.06
CA GLY A 26 -2.46 27.30 -5.42
C GLY A 26 -3.64 27.76 -4.55
N LEU A 27 -4.19 26.88 -3.69
CA LEU A 27 -5.35 27.20 -2.86
C LEU A 27 -5.02 28.17 -1.73
N SER A 28 -5.96 29.07 -1.44
CA SER A 28 -5.96 29.88 -0.22
C SER A 28 -6.52 29.03 0.94
N LEU A 29 -5.65 28.37 1.68
CA LEU A 29 -6.05 27.40 2.71
C LEU A 29 -6.89 28.02 3.84
N SER A 30 -6.78 29.32 4.10
CA SER A 30 -7.58 30.02 5.11
C SER A 30 -9.08 30.08 4.80
N GLU A 31 -9.48 29.76 3.56
CA GLU A 31 -10.89 29.72 3.14
C GLU A 31 -11.57 28.38 3.41
N TRP A 32 -10.82 27.38 3.89
CA TRP A 32 -11.27 26.00 4.03
C TRP A 32 -11.03 25.48 5.44
N ASP A 33 -11.99 24.75 6.00
CA ASP A 33 -11.83 24.06 7.30
C ASP A 33 -11.21 22.66 7.14
N GLY A 34 -11.19 22.12 5.92
CA GLY A 34 -10.64 20.81 5.61
C GLY A 34 -10.72 20.46 4.13
N ILE A 35 -9.94 19.47 3.71
CA ILE A 35 -9.91 18.94 2.34
C ILE A 35 -10.37 17.48 2.37
N VAL A 36 -11.42 17.14 1.64
CA VAL A 36 -11.92 15.76 1.55
C VAL A 36 -11.68 15.22 0.16
N THR A 37 -10.94 14.11 0.09
CA THR A 37 -10.69 13.38 -1.15
C THR A 37 -11.78 12.34 -1.39
N VAL A 38 -12.28 12.26 -2.63
CA VAL A 38 -13.30 11.28 -3.05
C VAL A 38 -12.71 10.43 -4.16
N SER A 39 -11.91 9.42 -3.79
CA SER A 39 -11.13 8.58 -4.71
C SER A 39 -10.56 7.38 -3.94
N GLY A 40 -9.41 6.85 -4.36
CA GLY A 40 -8.57 5.98 -3.55
C GLY A 40 -7.40 6.72 -2.90
N ASP A 41 -6.48 5.95 -2.31
CA ASP A 41 -5.32 6.44 -1.55
C ASP A 41 -4.43 7.42 -2.36
N GLY A 42 -4.26 7.19 -3.67
CA GLY A 42 -3.39 8.02 -4.53
C GLY A 42 -3.81 9.49 -4.65
N LEU A 43 -5.10 9.82 -4.54
CA LEU A 43 -5.53 11.23 -4.58
C LEU A 43 -5.14 11.96 -3.30
N LEU A 44 -5.23 11.29 -2.15
CA LEU A 44 -4.79 11.83 -0.88
C LEU A 44 -3.26 12.00 -0.84
N HIS A 45 -2.53 11.07 -1.47
CA HIS A 45 -1.08 11.19 -1.66
C HIS A 45 -0.73 12.50 -2.38
N GLU A 46 -1.42 12.81 -3.48
CA GLU A 46 -1.22 14.07 -4.21
C GLU A 46 -1.53 15.30 -3.37
N VAL A 47 -2.65 15.29 -2.62
CA VAL A 47 -3.04 16.40 -1.74
C VAL A 47 -1.99 16.65 -0.65
N LEU A 48 -1.55 15.62 0.06
CA LEU A 48 -0.58 15.74 1.15
C LEU A 48 0.78 16.23 0.65
N ASN A 49 1.28 15.66 -0.45
CA ASN A 49 2.53 16.13 -1.05
C ASN A 49 2.37 17.57 -1.60
N GLY A 50 1.19 17.93 -2.09
CA GLY A 50 0.87 19.29 -2.50
C GLY A 50 0.96 20.30 -1.35
N LEU A 51 0.40 19.95 -0.18
CA LEU A 51 0.52 20.78 1.04
C LEU A 51 1.98 20.91 1.47
N LEU A 52 2.73 19.81 1.45
CA LEU A 52 4.11 19.75 1.92
C LEU A 52 5.12 20.42 0.97
N ASP A 53 4.80 20.58 -0.30
CA ASP A 53 5.62 21.33 -1.26
C ASP A 53 5.51 22.85 -1.11
N ARG A 54 4.49 23.33 -0.41
CA ARG A 54 4.25 24.77 -0.31
C ARG A 54 5.36 25.48 0.51
N PRO A 55 5.65 26.76 0.22
CA PRO A 55 6.55 27.54 1.06
C PRO A 55 6.09 27.66 2.52
N ASP A 56 4.78 27.69 2.76
CA ASP A 56 4.12 27.74 4.07
C ASP A 56 3.71 26.34 4.58
N TRP A 57 4.44 25.29 4.19
CA TRP A 57 4.09 23.90 4.50
C TRP A 57 3.82 23.63 5.98
N GLU A 58 4.52 24.31 6.90
CA GLU A 58 4.38 24.12 8.35
C GLU A 58 2.95 24.38 8.83
N GLU A 59 2.27 25.36 8.25
CA GLU A 59 0.86 25.63 8.53
C GLU A 59 -0.05 24.87 7.58
N ALA A 60 0.34 24.71 6.32
CA ALA A 60 -0.47 24.02 5.32
C ALA A 60 -0.72 22.54 5.66
N VAL A 61 0.29 21.81 6.16
CA VAL A 61 0.19 20.38 6.50
C VAL A 61 -0.81 20.12 7.63
N LYS A 62 -1.11 21.12 8.46
CA LYS A 62 -2.08 21.02 9.56
C LYS A 62 -3.53 21.02 9.06
N MET A 63 -3.76 21.41 7.79
CA MET A 63 -5.08 21.37 7.15
C MET A 63 -5.70 19.97 7.32
N PRO A 64 -6.86 19.83 7.97
CA PRO A 64 -7.50 18.54 8.14
C PRO A 64 -7.82 17.91 6.79
N VAL A 65 -7.32 16.70 6.56
CA VAL A 65 -7.59 15.92 5.34
C VAL A 65 -8.51 14.74 5.65
N GLY A 66 -9.46 14.44 4.76
CA GLY A 66 -10.37 13.31 4.86
C GLY A 66 -10.37 12.46 3.60
N ILE A 67 -10.80 11.21 3.73
CA ILE A 67 -10.91 10.26 2.61
C ILE A 67 -12.30 9.64 2.56
N LEU A 68 -12.93 9.70 1.39
CA LEU A 68 -14.14 8.97 1.04
C LEU A 68 -13.80 7.95 -0.06
N PRO A 69 -13.96 6.64 0.22
CA PRO A 69 -13.44 5.58 -0.63
C PRO A 69 -14.30 5.36 -1.87
N CYS A 70 -13.83 5.86 -3.00
CA CYS A 70 -14.43 5.65 -4.33
C CYS A 70 -13.42 5.03 -5.32
N GLY A 71 -12.21 4.70 -4.87
CA GLY A 71 -11.15 4.10 -5.67
C GLY A 71 -11.05 2.58 -5.53
N SER A 72 -10.02 2.00 -6.15
CA SER A 72 -9.69 0.57 -6.01
C SER A 72 -8.79 0.27 -4.81
N GLY A 73 -7.90 1.20 -4.44
CA GLY A 73 -7.11 1.18 -3.20
C GLY A 73 -7.73 2.12 -2.17
N ASN A 74 -8.19 1.57 -1.05
CA ASN A 74 -8.90 2.29 0.01
C ASN A 74 -8.35 1.90 1.39
N ALA A 75 -7.03 1.77 1.48
CA ALA A 75 -6.35 1.27 2.66
C ALA A 75 -6.58 2.18 3.87
N LEU A 76 -6.41 3.50 3.70
CA LEU A 76 -6.63 4.44 4.80
C LEU A 76 -8.09 4.49 5.23
N ALA A 77 -9.03 4.40 4.28
CA ALA A 77 -10.45 4.35 4.59
C ALA A 77 -10.81 3.12 5.43
N GLY A 78 -10.21 1.95 5.15
CA GLY A 78 -10.35 0.76 6.00
C GLY A 78 -9.86 0.98 7.43
N ALA A 79 -8.70 1.63 7.58
CA ALA A 79 -8.17 1.99 8.90
C ALA A 79 -9.07 2.99 9.64
N VAL A 80 -9.62 4.00 8.96
CA VAL A 80 -10.56 4.98 9.53
C VAL A 80 -11.86 4.29 9.96
N ASN A 81 -12.40 3.38 9.14
CA ASN A 81 -13.58 2.58 9.47
C ASN A 81 -13.35 1.75 10.75
N GLN A 82 -12.21 1.06 10.85
CA GLN A 82 -11.85 0.32 12.05
C GLN A 82 -11.70 1.25 13.28
N HIS A 83 -11.07 2.42 13.11
CA HIS A 83 -10.93 3.40 14.19
C HIS A 83 -12.30 3.88 14.71
N GLY A 84 -13.25 4.10 13.80
CA GLY A 84 -14.63 4.45 14.13
C GLY A 84 -15.44 3.35 14.83
N GLY A 85 -14.88 2.14 14.98
CA GLY A 85 -15.54 1.00 15.59
C GLY A 85 -16.59 0.32 14.71
N PHE A 86 -16.53 0.56 13.39
CA PHE A 86 -17.38 -0.16 12.45
C PHE A 86 -16.79 -1.52 12.12
N GLU A 87 -17.66 -2.48 11.82
CA GLU A 87 -17.26 -3.76 11.26
C GLU A 87 -16.52 -3.57 9.92
N PRO A 88 -15.61 -4.48 9.53
CA PRO A 88 -14.95 -4.45 8.24
C PRO A 88 -15.97 -4.34 7.11
N ALA A 89 -15.78 -3.36 6.22
CA ALA A 89 -16.73 -3.03 5.17
C ALA A 89 -15.99 -2.75 3.85
N LEU A 90 -16.70 -2.93 2.74
CA LEU A 90 -16.22 -2.65 1.39
C LEU A 90 -17.27 -1.88 0.59
N GLY A 91 -16.84 -1.27 -0.52
CA GLY A 91 -17.75 -0.62 -1.46
C GLY A 91 -18.65 0.44 -0.81
N LEU A 92 -19.95 0.34 -1.03
CA LEU A 92 -20.92 1.32 -0.56
C LEU A 92 -20.99 1.40 0.97
N ASP A 93 -20.89 0.27 1.67
CA ASP A 93 -20.97 0.25 3.14
C ASP A 93 -19.78 0.99 3.76
N LEU A 94 -18.57 0.76 3.21
CA LEU A 94 -17.37 1.48 3.63
C LEU A 94 -17.50 2.99 3.35
N LEU A 95 -18.03 3.35 2.18
CA LEU A 95 -18.28 4.75 1.82
C LEU A 95 -19.28 5.40 2.79
N LEU A 96 -20.34 4.69 3.17
CA LEU A 96 -21.34 5.19 4.12
C LEU A 96 -20.74 5.37 5.53
N ASN A 97 -19.97 4.40 6.02
CA ASN A 97 -19.30 4.49 7.31
C ASN A 97 -18.32 5.67 7.36
N CYS A 98 -17.44 5.80 6.37
CA CYS A 98 -16.51 6.92 6.27
C CYS A 98 -17.24 8.26 6.10
N SER A 99 -18.34 8.31 5.36
CA SER A 99 -19.16 9.52 5.22
C SER A 99 -19.79 9.93 6.55
N LEU A 100 -20.26 8.97 7.35
CA LEU A 100 -20.82 9.22 8.67
C LEU A 100 -19.73 9.72 9.63
N LEU A 101 -18.56 9.07 9.67
CA LEU A 101 -17.42 9.48 10.48
C LEU A 101 -16.96 10.90 10.14
N LEU A 102 -16.86 11.21 8.84
CA LEU A 102 -16.57 12.56 8.37
C LEU A 102 -17.59 13.58 8.88
N CYS A 103 -18.90 13.28 8.75
CA CYS A 103 -19.96 14.17 9.21
C CYS A 103 -20.01 14.35 10.73
N ARG A 104 -19.55 13.37 11.51
CA ARG A 104 -19.43 13.48 12.98
C ARG A 104 -18.28 14.39 13.39
N GLY A 105 -17.31 14.64 12.49
CA GLY A 105 -16.13 15.43 12.76
C GLY A 105 -15.18 14.76 13.76
N GLY A 106 -14.03 15.40 13.98
CA GLY A 106 -12.95 14.86 14.81
C GLY A 106 -11.68 14.70 13.99
N GLY A 107 -10.68 15.50 14.35
CA GLY A 107 -9.33 15.43 13.80
C GLY A 107 -8.46 14.55 14.69
N HIS A 108 -7.65 13.72 14.06
CA HIS A 108 -6.64 12.90 14.69
C HIS A 108 -5.27 13.28 14.13
N PRO A 109 -4.21 13.37 14.95
CA PRO A 109 -2.86 13.52 14.43
C PRO A 109 -2.52 12.40 13.44
N LEU A 110 -1.83 12.76 12.36
CA LEU A 110 -1.38 11.86 11.31
C LEU A 110 0.14 11.94 11.19
N ASP A 111 0.78 10.80 11.42
CA ASP A 111 2.18 10.58 11.15
C ASP A 111 2.42 10.46 9.64
N LEU A 112 3.50 11.09 9.17
CA LEU A 112 3.91 10.99 7.77
C LEU A 112 5.36 10.54 7.67
N LEU A 113 5.59 9.63 6.73
CA LEU A 113 6.90 9.11 6.41
C LEU A 113 7.55 9.98 5.33
N SER A 114 8.64 10.67 5.66
CA SER A 114 9.52 11.30 4.67
C SER A 114 10.32 10.24 3.95
N VAL A 115 10.28 10.20 2.62
CA VAL A 115 11.00 9.23 1.78
C VAL A 115 11.96 9.98 0.85
N THR A 116 13.25 9.65 0.94
CA THR A 116 14.29 10.14 0.05
C THR A 116 14.74 9.03 -0.89
N LEU A 117 14.63 9.28 -2.21
CA LEU A 117 14.99 8.35 -3.28
C LEU A 117 16.46 8.49 -3.70
N ALA A 118 16.94 7.56 -4.53
CA ALA A 118 18.31 7.53 -5.02
C ALA A 118 18.73 8.80 -5.79
N SER A 119 17.82 9.39 -6.56
CA SER A 119 18.02 10.68 -7.24
C SER A 119 18.19 11.88 -6.29
N GLY A 120 17.94 11.70 -4.99
CA GLY A 120 17.83 12.79 -4.02
C GLY A 120 16.44 13.46 -4.02
N SER A 121 15.52 12.99 -4.87
CA SER A 121 14.12 13.41 -4.82
C SER A 121 13.48 12.98 -3.50
N ARG A 122 12.65 13.84 -2.94
CA ARG A 122 11.96 13.62 -1.67
C ARG A 122 10.45 13.65 -1.88
N CYS A 123 9.74 12.71 -1.28
CA CYS A 123 8.28 12.68 -1.21
C CYS A 123 7.83 12.24 0.18
N PHE A 124 6.54 12.38 0.46
CA PHE A 124 5.93 11.98 1.71
C PHE A 124 4.90 10.88 1.49
N SER A 125 4.86 9.95 2.44
CA SER A 125 3.98 8.80 2.45
C SER A 125 3.14 8.81 3.71
N PHE A 126 1.83 8.69 3.57
CA PHE A 126 0.93 8.48 4.72
C PHE A 126 0.58 6.99 4.90
N LEU A 127 0.85 6.17 3.89
CA LEU A 127 0.41 4.78 3.83
C LEU A 127 1.59 3.81 3.87
N SER A 128 2.37 3.70 2.79
CA SER A 128 3.38 2.64 2.71
C SER A 128 4.52 2.89 1.74
N VAL A 129 5.62 2.17 1.96
CA VAL A 129 6.68 1.91 0.98
C VAL A 129 6.78 0.40 0.80
N ALA A 130 6.66 -0.09 -0.44
CA ALA A 130 6.71 -1.51 -0.73
C ALA A 130 7.79 -1.87 -1.77
N TRP A 131 8.38 -3.06 -1.59
CA TRP A 131 9.39 -3.63 -2.47
C TRP A 131 9.19 -5.14 -2.63
N GLY A 132 9.39 -5.63 -3.84
CA GLY A 132 9.25 -7.04 -4.20
C GLY A 132 7.81 -7.42 -4.49
N PHE A 133 7.33 -8.52 -3.91
CA PHE A 133 6.04 -9.10 -4.28
C PHE A 133 4.85 -8.13 -4.20
N VAL A 134 4.78 -7.29 -3.15
CA VAL A 134 3.67 -6.32 -2.98
C VAL A 134 3.70 -5.27 -4.09
N SER A 135 4.84 -4.64 -4.34
CA SER A 135 4.98 -3.64 -5.41
C SER A 135 4.76 -4.23 -6.81
N ASP A 136 5.14 -5.49 -7.02
CA ASP A 136 4.85 -6.19 -8.26
C ASP A 136 3.33 -6.39 -8.45
N VAL A 137 2.60 -6.74 -7.38
CA VAL A 137 1.14 -6.85 -7.40
C VAL A 137 0.49 -5.48 -7.66
N ASP A 138 0.96 -4.42 -6.99
CA ASP A 138 0.45 -3.05 -7.18
C ASP A 138 0.45 -2.68 -8.67
N ILE A 139 1.63 -2.77 -9.31
CA ILE A 139 1.81 -2.34 -10.69
C ILE A 139 1.22 -3.32 -11.70
N GLN A 140 1.37 -4.62 -11.50
CA GLN A 140 0.86 -5.59 -12.47
C GLN A 140 -0.67 -5.64 -12.46
N SER A 141 -1.31 -5.36 -11.33
CA SER A 141 -2.77 -5.39 -11.19
C SER A 141 -3.46 -4.16 -11.79
N GLU A 142 -2.73 -3.09 -12.15
CA GLU A 142 -3.30 -1.92 -12.83
C GLU A 142 -3.99 -2.28 -14.16
N ARG A 143 -3.52 -3.32 -14.86
CA ARG A 143 -4.20 -3.83 -16.07
C ARG A 143 -5.61 -4.39 -15.80
N PHE A 144 -5.93 -4.64 -14.53
CA PHE A 144 -7.21 -5.17 -14.06
C PHE A 144 -7.99 -4.13 -13.25
N ARG A 145 -7.71 -2.83 -13.43
CA ARG A 145 -8.36 -1.73 -12.67
C ARG A 145 -9.90 -1.75 -12.77
N ALA A 146 -10.46 -2.28 -13.85
CA ALA A 146 -11.90 -2.49 -14.03
C ALA A 146 -12.53 -3.44 -12.97
N LEU A 147 -11.73 -4.27 -12.29
CA LEU A 147 -12.18 -5.15 -11.21
C LEU A 147 -12.26 -4.45 -9.84
N GLY A 148 -11.95 -3.16 -9.76
CA GLY A 148 -11.91 -2.45 -8.48
C GLY A 148 -10.86 -3.05 -7.53
N SER A 149 -11.18 -3.18 -6.24
CA SER A 149 -10.27 -3.73 -5.23
C SER A 149 -9.91 -5.21 -5.46
N ALA A 150 -10.78 -5.99 -6.11
CA ALA A 150 -10.53 -7.41 -6.39
C ALA A 150 -9.29 -7.64 -7.27
N ARG A 151 -8.80 -6.60 -7.97
CA ARG A 151 -7.55 -6.63 -8.74
C ARG A 151 -6.35 -7.07 -7.91
N PHE A 152 -6.30 -6.70 -6.62
CA PHE A 152 -5.18 -7.02 -5.74
C PHE A 152 -5.18 -8.51 -5.35
N THR A 153 -6.36 -9.06 -5.07
CA THR A 153 -6.55 -10.50 -4.83
C THR A 153 -6.17 -11.30 -6.09
N LEU A 154 -6.66 -10.89 -7.26
CA LEU A 154 -6.29 -11.53 -8.52
C LEU A 154 -4.78 -11.42 -8.79
N GLY A 155 -4.21 -10.21 -8.62
CA GLY A 155 -2.79 -9.95 -8.79
C GLY A 155 -1.93 -10.81 -7.86
N THR A 156 -2.34 -10.97 -6.60
CA THR A 156 -1.68 -11.84 -5.63
C THR A 156 -1.72 -13.30 -6.07
N VAL A 157 -2.88 -13.82 -6.49
CA VAL A 157 -3.01 -15.21 -6.95
C VAL A 157 -2.15 -15.47 -8.19
N LEU A 158 -2.13 -14.54 -9.15
CA LEU A 158 -1.29 -14.65 -10.35
C LEU A 158 0.20 -14.54 -10.01
N GLY A 159 0.57 -13.59 -9.15
CA GLY A 159 1.95 -13.39 -8.71
C GLY A 159 2.51 -14.60 -7.97
N LEU A 160 1.69 -15.31 -7.19
CA LEU A 160 2.10 -16.54 -6.50
C LEU A 160 2.55 -17.64 -7.47
N ALA A 161 2.01 -17.68 -8.70
CA ALA A 161 2.42 -18.66 -9.71
C ALA A 161 3.85 -18.41 -10.20
N THR A 162 4.27 -17.14 -10.23
CA THR A 162 5.60 -16.68 -10.64
C THR A 162 6.31 -15.99 -9.47
N LEU A 163 6.34 -16.65 -8.31
CA LEU A 163 7.00 -16.11 -7.13
C LEU A 163 8.52 -16.03 -7.33
N HIS A 164 9.09 -14.84 -7.22
CA HIS A 164 10.53 -14.60 -7.29
C HIS A 164 11.05 -14.02 -5.96
N THR A 165 12.36 -13.99 -5.82
CA THR A 165 13.05 -13.40 -4.66
C THR A 165 13.93 -12.24 -5.11
N TYR A 166 14.05 -11.26 -4.24
CA TYR A 166 14.79 -10.02 -4.45
C TYR A 166 15.88 -9.96 -3.39
N ARG A 167 17.13 -9.88 -3.83
CA ARG A 167 18.27 -9.63 -2.96
C ARG A 167 18.34 -8.16 -2.59
N GLY A 168 18.54 -7.86 -1.30
CA GLY A 168 18.60 -6.50 -0.80
C GLY A 168 19.15 -6.41 0.62
N ARG A 169 19.33 -5.17 1.08
CA ARG A 169 19.66 -4.85 2.46
C ARG A 169 18.62 -3.90 3.04
N LEU A 170 18.03 -4.29 4.15
CA LEU A 170 17.18 -3.44 4.98
C LEU A 170 17.98 -3.04 6.22
N SER A 171 18.10 -1.75 6.50
CA SER A 171 18.58 -1.26 7.78
C SER A 171 17.51 -0.40 8.43
N TYR A 172 17.31 -0.51 9.74
CA TYR A 172 16.30 0.28 10.43
C TYR A 172 16.74 0.70 11.83
N LEU A 173 16.21 1.83 12.29
CA LEU A 173 16.35 2.32 13.65
C LEU A 173 15.14 1.85 14.47
N PRO A 174 15.30 0.86 15.37
CA PRO A 174 14.18 0.30 16.12
C PRO A 174 13.53 1.34 17.04
N ALA A 175 12.24 1.19 17.30
CA ALA A 175 11.58 1.89 18.39
C ALA A 175 12.24 1.49 19.72
N THR A 176 12.80 2.46 20.47
CA THR A 176 13.25 2.22 21.84
C THR A 176 12.02 1.95 22.71
N VAL A 177 11.83 0.71 23.13
CA VAL A 177 10.80 0.34 24.11
C VAL A 177 11.27 0.86 25.46
N GLU A 178 10.68 1.94 25.97
CA GLU A 178 10.67 2.15 27.42
C GLU A 178 9.96 0.96 28.07
N PRO A 179 10.55 0.29 29.08
CA PRO A 179 9.92 -0.85 29.70
C PRO A 179 8.70 -0.40 30.50
N ALA A 180 7.52 -0.43 29.87
CA ALA A 180 6.25 -0.42 30.58
C ALA A 180 6.15 -1.69 31.45
N SER A 181 5.69 -1.50 32.69
CA SER A 181 5.56 -2.50 33.76
C SER A 181 4.95 -3.84 33.32
N PRO A 182 5.32 -4.96 33.96
CA PRO A 182 4.97 -6.30 33.49
C PRO A 182 3.48 -6.59 33.71
N THR A 183 2.75 -6.67 32.61
CA THR A 183 1.46 -7.39 32.53
C THR A 183 1.65 -8.53 31.52
N PRO A 184 1.11 -9.74 31.75
CA PRO A 184 1.50 -10.91 30.97
C PRO A 184 0.81 -10.85 29.60
N ALA A 185 1.57 -10.59 28.54
CA ALA A 185 1.10 -10.66 27.16
C ALA A 185 2.01 -11.56 26.32
N HIS A 186 1.38 -12.38 25.49
CA HIS A 186 2.00 -13.23 24.49
C HIS A 186 2.97 -12.41 23.63
N SER A 187 4.26 -12.69 23.75
CA SER A 187 5.31 -12.00 23.01
C SER A 187 5.33 -12.40 21.54
N LEU A 188 5.26 -11.42 20.64
CA LEU A 188 5.55 -11.58 19.21
C LEU A 188 6.97 -12.14 19.01
N PRO A 189 7.23 -12.97 17.99
CA PRO A 189 8.55 -13.49 17.72
C PRO A 189 9.48 -12.36 17.23
N ARG A 190 10.20 -11.74 18.17
CA ARG A 190 11.33 -10.86 17.88
C ARG A 190 12.44 -11.70 17.25
N ALA A 191 13.03 -11.22 16.15
CA ALA A 191 14.20 -11.86 15.57
C ALA A 191 15.29 -11.97 16.66
N LYS A 192 15.73 -13.20 16.96
CA LYS A 192 16.83 -13.45 17.89
C LYS A 192 18.09 -12.86 17.28
N SER A 193 18.73 -11.92 17.98
CA SER A 193 20.02 -11.34 17.60
C SER A 193 21.07 -12.43 17.38
N GLU A 194 21.63 -12.53 16.18
CA GLU A 194 22.92 -13.17 15.97
C GLU A 194 24.01 -12.17 16.33
N LEU A 195 24.62 -12.40 17.50
CA LEU A 195 25.86 -11.74 17.92
C LEU A 195 27.04 -12.34 17.15
N THR A 196 27.86 -11.44 16.63
CA THR A 196 29.15 -11.66 15.99
C THR A 196 30.03 -12.65 16.76
N LEU A 197 30.38 -13.79 16.16
CA LEU A 197 31.40 -14.71 16.67
C LEU A 197 32.73 -14.46 15.96
N THR A 198 33.68 -13.87 16.68
CA THR A 198 35.12 -13.98 16.39
C THR A 198 35.61 -15.39 16.74
N PRO A 199 36.53 -16.01 15.99
CA PRO A 199 37.00 -17.37 16.28
C PRO A 199 38.12 -17.36 17.31
N ASP A 200 38.04 -18.24 18.31
CA ASP A 200 39.13 -18.58 19.23
C ASP A 200 39.44 -20.09 19.12
N PRO A 201 40.68 -20.55 19.41
CA PRO A 201 41.29 -21.67 18.72
C PRO A 201 41.00 -23.05 19.32
N ALA A 202 41.10 -24.06 18.46
CA ALA A 202 40.83 -25.47 18.77
C ALA A 202 41.81 -26.09 19.81
N PRO A 203 41.34 -26.98 20.70
CA PRO A 203 42.21 -27.86 21.47
C PRO A 203 42.35 -29.26 20.83
N PRO A 204 43.40 -30.02 21.18
CA PRO A 204 43.92 -31.12 20.37
C PRO A 204 43.24 -32.47 20.58
N MET A 205 43.34 -33.31 19.55
CA MET A 205 42.93 -34.72 19.55
C MET A 205 43.70 -35.56 20.57
N ALA A 206 42.99 -36.52 21.19
CA ALA A 206 43.58 -37.70 21.81
C ALA A 206 42.83 -38.96 21.32
N HIS A 207 43.61 -39.99 21.01
CA HIS A 207 43.20 -41.21 20.30
C HIS A 207 42.89 -42.40 21.24
N SER A 208 41.91 -43.21 20.82
CA SER A 208 41.84 -44.70 20.87
C SER A 208 41.52 -45.44 22.20
N PRO A 209 41.14 -46.75 22.20
CA PRO A 209 40.74 -47.66 21.10
C PRO A 209 39.50 -48.59 21.35
N LEU A 210 38.93 -49.09 20.24
CA LEU A 210 38.39 -50.43 19.89
C LEU A 210 37.68 -51.33 20.94
N HIS A 211 36.46 -51.77 20.60
CA HIS A 211 36.12 -53.21 20.58
C HIS A 211 35.08 -53.56 19.50
N ARG A 212 35.28 -54.73 18.90
CA ARG A 212 34.63 -55.34 17.72
C ARG A 212 33.61 -56.38 18.18
N SER A 213 32.50 -56.58 17.47
CA SER A 213 32.02 -57.93 17.09
C SER A 213 30.96 -57.86 15.98
N VAL A 214 30.94 -58.93 15.18
CA VAL A 214 30.26 -59.18 13.89
C VAL A 214 29.26 -60.34 14.06
N SER A 215 28.39 -60.53 13.04
CA SER A 215 27.62 -61.74 12.63
C SER A 215 26.12 -61.72 12.95
N ASP A 216 25.16 -62.14 12.10
CA ASP A 216 25.10 -62.64 10.71
C ASP A 216 23.61 -62.66 10.23
N LEU A 217 23.39 -62.64 8.91
CA LEU A 217 22.13 -62.75 8.11
C LEU A 217 21.45 -64.17 8.21
N PRO A 218 20.32 -64.56 7.52
CA PRO A 218 19.62 -64.01 6.33
C PRO A 218 18.06 -64.11 6.25
N LEU A 219 17.51 -63.60 5.11
CA LEU A 219 16.12 -63.65 4.58
C LEU A 219 15.61 -65.08 4.26
N PRO A 220 14.32 -65.28 3.89
CA PRO A 220 13.95 -65.26 2.44
C PRO A 220 12.53 -64.77 2.07
N LEU A 221 12.40 -64.28 0.83
CA LEU A 221 11.17 -64.14 0.01
C LEU A 221 10.85 -65.46 -0.73
N PRO A 222 9.63 -65.65 -1.28
CA PRO A 222 9.48 -65.59 -2.75
C PRO A 222 8.13 -65.02 -3.29
N GLN A 223 8.18 -64.46 -4.52
CA GLN A 223 7.07 -64.10 -5.45
C GLN A 223 6.68 -65.34 -6.34
N PRO A 224 6.02 -65.28 -7.54
CA PRO A 224 5.26 -64.23 -8.29
C PRO A 224 3.97 -64.74 -9.03
N ALA A 225 3.23 -63.86 -9.74
CA ALA A 225 2.90 -63.98 -11.19
C ALA A 225 1.76 -63.07 -11.74
N LEU A 226 2.12 -62.27 -12.77
CA LEU A 226 1.48 -62.03 -14.09
C LEU A 226 0.19 -61.17 -14.32
N ALA A 227 0.40 -60.17 -15.20
CA ALA A 227 -0.39 -59.74 -16.38
C ALA A 227 -1.22 -58.43 -16.34
N SER A 228 -0.85 -57.49 -17.23
CA SER A 228 -1.65 -56.39 -17.84
C SER A 228 -2.35 -56.91 -19.12
N PRO A 229 -3.26 -56.19 -19.87
CA PRO A 229 -3.57 -54.74 -19.87
C PRO A 229 -5.06 -54.33 -20.06
N GLY A 230 -5.37 -53.02 -20.00
CA GLY A 230 -6.56 -52.42 -20.64
C GLY A 230 -7.26 -51.28 -19.86
N SER A 231 -7.37 -50.09 -20.48
CA SER A 231 -8.27 -48.97 -20.12
C SER A 231 -9.42 -48.90 -21.17
N PRO A 232 -10.52 -48.11 -21.04
CA PRO A 232 -10.79 -46.97 -20.11
C PRO A 232 -12.19 -46.95 -19.41
N GLU A 233 -12.37 -45.93 -18.55
CA GLU A 233 -13.56 -45.25 -17.92
C GLU A 233 -15.03 -45.66 -18.25
N PRO A 234 -16.08 -45.29 -17.45
CA PRO A 234 -16.21 -44.10 -16.55
C PRO A 234 -16.89 -44.31 -15.17
N LEU A 235 -16.90 -43.23 -14.37
CA LEU A 235 -17.52 -43.07 -13.03
C LEU A 235 -19.06 -42.99 -13.05
N PRO A 236 -19.77 -43.44 -11.98
CA PRO A 236 -21.18 -43.15 -11.79
C PRO A 236 -21.46 -42.03 -10.77
N ILE A 237 -22.48 -41.24 -11.11
CA ILE A 237 -23.28 -40.32 -10.29
C ILE A 237 -24.21 -41.10 -9.36
N LEU A 238 -24.59 -40.54 -8.19
CA LEU A 238 -25.91 -40.59 -7.51
C LEU A 238 -25.80 -39.77 -6.20
N SER A 239 -26.42 -38.59 -6.10
CA SER A 239 -27.81 -38.28 -5.68
C SER A 239 -28.01 -38.18 -4.17
N LEU A 240 -28.45 -37.01 -3.69
CA LEU A 240 -29.16 -36.85 -2.42
C LEU A 240 -30.31 -35.83 -2.56
N ASN A 241 -31.45 -36.26 -2.01
CA ASN A 241 -32.79 -35.68 -2.02
C ASN A 241 -33.00 -34.54 -1.02
N GLY A 242 -34.10 -33.80 -1.25
CA GLY A 242 -34.92 -33.10 -0.23
C GLY A 242 -34.86 -31.58 -0.40
N GLY A 243 -35.91 -30.83 -0.72
CA GLY A 243 -37.33 -31.00 -0.38
C GLY A 243 -37.74 -29.78 0.45
N GLY A 244 -38.23 -28.72 -0.19
CA GLY A 244 -38.79 -27.53 0.47
C GLY A 244 -40.32 -27.50 0.41
N PRO A 245 -40.98 -26.62 1.19
CA PRO A 245 -42.34 -26.21 0.92
C PRO A 245 -42.42 -24.79 0.31
N GLU A 246 -43.47 -24.60 -0.49
CA GLU A 246 -43.93 -23.42 -1.21
C GLU A 246 -44.27 -22.21 -0.31
N LEU A 247 -44.28 -20.99 -0.89
CA LEU A 247 -45.53 -20.24 -1.16
C LEU A 247 -45.30 -18.90 -1.91
N ALA A 248 -45.88 -18.86 -3.12
CA ALA A 248 -46.75 -17.83 -3.72
C ALA A 248 -46.26 -16.41 -4.09
N GLY A 249 -46.63 -16.03 -5.33
CA GLY A 249 -46.85 -14.64 -5.80
C GLY A 249 -45.93 -14.24 -6.95
N ASP A 250 -46.06 -14.81 -8.15
CA ASP A 250 -46.97 -14.38 -9.22
C ASP A 250 -46.68 -12.96 -9.76
N TRP A 251 -46.06 -12.90 -10.96
CA TRP A 251 -46.57 -12.21 -12.16
C TRP A 251 -45.59 -12.48 -13.33
N GLY A 252 -46.02 -13.32 -14.27
CA GLY A 252 -45.47 -13.39 -15.64
C GLY A 252 -45.84 -12.14 -16.45
N GLY A 253 -45.42 -11.93 -17.70
CA GLY A 253 -44.63 -12.71 -18.65
C GLY A 253 -44.06 -11.72 -19.69
N ALA A 254 -42.93 -12.02 -20.30
CA ALA A 254 -42.77 -12.80 -21.55
C ALA A 254 -42.89 -11.93 -22.82
N GLY A 255 -41.82 -11.94 -23.62
CA GLY A 255 -41.76 -11.32 -24.93
C GLY A 255 -40.34 -11.33 -25.50
N ASP A 256 -39.96 -12.47 -26.08
CA ASP A 256 -38.69 -12.76 -26.74
C ASP A 256 -38.32 -11.82 -27.91
N ALA A 257 -37.01 -11.70 -28.13
CA ALA A 257 -36.36 -11.08 -29.28
C ALA A 257 -36.61 -11.84 -30.60
N PRO A 258 -36.27 -11.22 -31.75
CA PRO A 258 -35.20 -11.85 -32.54
C PRO A 258 -34.21 -10.89 -33.25
N LEU A 259 -33.16 -11.55 -33.77
CA LEU A 259 -31.85 -11.15 -34.31
C LEU A 259 -31.79 -10.27 -35.60
N SER A 260 -30.84 -9.31 -35.61
CA SER A 260 -29.89 -8.85 -36.68
C SER A 260 -30.39 -8.22 -38.02
N PRO A 261 -29.56 -7.51 -38.85
CA PRO A 261 -28.35 -6.67 -38.65
C PRO A 261 -28.37 -5.27 -39.39
N ASP A 262 -27.34 -4.42 -39.13
CA ASP A 262 -26.81 -3.16 -39.74
C ASP A 262 -27.60 -2.32 -40.79
N PRO A 263 -27.38 -0.98 -40.79
CA PRO A 263 -26.72 -0.38 -41.97
C PRO A 263 -25.71 0.76 -41.70
N LEU A 264 -24.84 0.95 -42.69
CA LEU A 264 -23.80 1.98 -42.84
C LEU A 264 -24.33 3.40 -43.18
N LEU A 265 -23.56 4.40 -42.71
CA LEU A 265 -23.32 5.77 -43.24
C LEU A 265 -24.38 6.88 -43.06
N SER A 266 -24.03 7.97 -42.37
CA SER A 266 -23.45 9.20 -42.97
C SER A 266 -23.31 10.35 -41.96
N SER A 267 -22.25 11.16 -42.12
CA SER A 267 -21.81 12.30 -41.31
C SER A 267 -22.64 13.58 -41.51
N PRO A 268 -22.79 14.46 -40.49
CA PRO A 268 -23.47 15.75 -40.66
C PRO A 268 -22.53 16.91 -41.08
N PRO A 269 -23.04 17.95 -41.76
CA PRO A 269 -22.27 19.05 -42.35
C PRO A 269 -22.02 20.23 -41.39
N GLY A 270 -21.08 21.09 -41.77
CA GLY A 270 -20.53 22.17 -40.94
C GLY A 270 -21.23 23.55 -40.98
N SER A 271 -20.74 24.38 -40.05
CA SER A 271 -20.65 25.85 -40.01
C SER A 271 -21.91 26.73 -40.18
N PRO A 272 -22.18 27.68 -39.26
CA PRO A 272 -22.99 28.86 -39.54
C PRO A 272 -22.15 30.07 -40.01
N LYS A 273 -22.81 30.89 -40.83
CA LYS A 273 -22.33 32.09 -41.55
C LYS A 273 -22.11 33.33 -40.67
N ALA A 274 -21.26 34.19 -41.22
CA ALA A 274 -20.86 35.54 -40.80
C ALA A 274 -21.98 36.60 -40.74
N ALA A 275 -21.72 37.64 -39.94
CA ALA A 275 -22.35 38.96 -40.01
C ALA A 275 -21.28 40.03 -40.38
N LEU A 276 -21.70 41.05 -41.14
CA LEU A 276 -20.90 42.06 -41.85
C LEU A 276 -20.35 43.22 -40.98
N HIS A 277 -19.24 43.80 -41.48
CA HIS A 277 -18.46 45.01 -41.08
C HIS A 277 -19.25 46.35 -41.15
N SER A 278 -18.84 47.53 -40.63
CA SER A 278 -17.55 48.30 -40.64
C SER A 278 -17.70 49.61 -39.79
N PRO A 279 -16.75 50.61 -39.73
CA PRO A 279 -15.37 50.68 -40.22
C PRO A 279 -14.31 51.19 -39.20
N VAL A 280 -13.06 51.10 -39.65
CA VAL A 280 -11.76 51.39 -39.02
C VAL A 280 -11.50 52.89 -38.82
N SER A 281 -10.81 53.25 -37.73
CA SER A 281 -9.97 54.46 -37.64
C SER A 281 -8.54 54.03 -37.27
N GLU A 282 -7.60 54.44 -38.11
CA GLU A 282 -6.19 54.09 -38.11
C GLU A 282 -5.43 54.93 -37.06
N GLY A 283 -4.72 54.28 -36.16
CA GLY A 283 -3.87 54.94 -35.17
C GLY A 283 -2.83 53.96 -34.63
N ALA A 284 -1.58 54.11 -35.05
CA ALA A 284 -0.45 53.29 -34.63
C ALA A 284 -0.14 53.46 -33.12
N PRO A 285 0.11 52.39 -32.36
CA PRO A 285 0.72 52.51 -31.04
C PRO A 285 2.24 52.29 -31.11
N VAL A 286 2.94 53.26 -30.54
CA VAL A 286 4.37 53.33 -30.26
C VAL A 286 4.80 52.17 -29.33
N ILE A 287 5.88 51.48 -29.69
CA ILE A 287 6.53 50.43 -28.89
C ILE A 287 7.45 51.09 -27.84
N PRO A 288 7.30 50.82 -26.53
CA PRO A 288 8.36 51.09 -25.54
C PRO A 288 9.36 49.92 -25.47
N PRO A 289 10.63 50.16 -25.10
CA PRO A 289 11.70 49.18 -25.24
C PRO A 289 11.58 48.04 -24.23
N SER A 290 11.88 46.83 -24.72
CA SER A 290 12.01 45.60 -23.98
C SER A 290 13.09 45.69 -22.90
N SER A 291 12.69 45.56 -21.63
CA SER A 291 13.62 45.16 -20.58
C SER A 291 13.81 43.65 -20.68
N GLY A 292 15.03 43.24 -21.06
CA GLY A 292 15.37 41.83 -21.27
C GLY A 292 15.27 41.01 -19.98
N LEU A 293 14.46 39.96 -20.01
CA LEU A 293 14.59 38.81 -19.13
C LEU A 293 15.71 37.92 -19.69
N PRO A 294 16.66 37.42 -18.88
CA PRO A 294 17.68 36.49 -19.37
C PRO A 294 17.02 35.17 -19.79
N LEU A 295 17.47 34.61 -20.92
CA LEU A 295 17.13 33.23 -21.30
C LEU A 295 17.57 32.25 -20.21
N PRO A 296 16.80 31.19 -19.93
CA PRO A 296 17.24 30.15 -19.00
C PRO A 296 18.42 29.37 -19.62
N THR A 297 19.55 29.37 -18.92
CA THR A 297 20.67 28.46 -19.17
C THR A 297 20.25 27.01 -18.94
N PRO A 298 20.69 26.06 -19.78
CA PRO A 298 20.42 24.63 -19.58
C PRO A 298 21.38 24.08 -18.52
N ASP A 299 21.22 24.50 -17.28
CA ASP A 299 21.92 23.96 -16.10
C ASP A 299 21.15 24.28 -14.80
N ALA A 300 19.82 24.23 -14.88
CA ALA A 300 19.02 24.13 -13.67
C ALA A 300 19.09 22.67 -13.19
N ARG A 301 20.06 22.38 -12.32
CA ARG A 301 19.93 21.23 -11.40
C ARG A 301 18.55 21.38 -10.76
N VAL A 302 17.66 20.42 -11.02
CA VAL A 302 16.38 20.29 -10.31
C VAL A 302 16.74 20.37 -8.83
N GLY A 303 16.41 21.50 -8.20
CA GLY A 303 16.69 21.69 -6.78
C GLY A 303 15.96 20.58 -6.03
N ALA A 304 16.69 19.82 -5.22
CA ALA A 304 16.06 18.93 -4.25
C ALA A 304 15.00 19.76 -3.51
N SER A 305 13.73 19.35 -3.57
CA SER A 305 12.67 20.03 -2.83
C SER A 305 13.05 20.02 -1.35
N THR A 306 13.39 21.20 -0.82
CA THR A 306 13.71 21.41 0.59
C THR A 306 12.47 21.62 1.43
N CYS A 307 11.27 21.45 0.86
CA CYS A 307 10.02 21.64 1.57
C CYS A 307 9.69 20.43 2.46
N GLY A 308 9.00 20.69 3.58
CA GLY A 308 8.74 19.72 4.63
C GLY A 308 9.80 19.67 5.75
N PRO A 309 9.53 18.94 6.84
CA PRO A 309 10.38 18.93 8.03
C PRO A 309 11.75 18.30 7.74
N PRO A 310 12.85 18.70 8.37
CA PRO A 310 14.17 18.08 8.15
C PRO A 310 14.28 16.65 8.71
N ASP A 311 14.98 15.77 7.98
CA ASP A 311 15.27 14.40 8.43
C ASP A 311 16.57 14.37 9.27
N HIS A 312 16.45 14.21 10.58
CA HIS A 312 17.58 14.23 11.52
C HIS A 312 18.17 12.86 11.84
N LEU A 313 17.42 11.78 11.60
CA LEU A 313 17.83 10.40 11.88
C LEU A 313 18.58 9.77 10.70
N LEU A 314 18.57 10.43 9.54
CA LEU A 314 19.05 9.88 8.28
C LEU A 314 20.33 10.59 7.84
N PRO A 315 21.50 9.91 7.83
CA PRO A 315 22.64 10.43 7.10
C PRO A 315 22.40 10.31 5.58
N PRO A 316 23.15 11.02 4.72
CA PRO A 316 22.97 10.96 3.27
C PRO A 316 23.07 9.53 2.71
N LEU A 317 22.35 9.25 1.62
CA LEU A 317 22.45 7.95 0.93
C LEU A 317 23.91 7.66 0.53
N GLY A 318 24.33 6.41 0.69
CA GLY A 318 25.70 5.96 0.43
C GLY A 318 26.71 6.18 1.56
N THR A 319 26.36 6.95 2.59
CA THR A 319 27.18 7.07 3.81
C THR A 319 26.86 5.95 4.81
N PRO A 320 27.81 5.52 5.66
CA PRO A 320 27.54 4.48 6.65
C PRO A 320 26.46 4.92 7.64
N LEU A 321 25.61 3.99 8.04
CA LEU A 321 24.59 4.23 9.05
C LEU A 321 25.20 4.24 10.46
N PRO A 322 24.59 4.96 11.41
CA PRO A 322 24.96 4.91 12.82
C PRO A 322 24.92 3.48 13.40
N PRO A 323 25.71 3.18 14.45
CA PRO A 323 25.89 1.82 14.98
C PRO A 323 24.66 1.25 15.72
N ASP A 324 23.69 2.08 16.07
CA ASP A 324 22.42 1.70 16.73
C ASP A 324 21.37 1.16 15.75
N TRP A 325 21.66 1.16 14.45
CA TRP A 325 20.80 0.60 13.43
C TRP A 325 20.94 -0.92 13.33
N VAL A 326 19.81 -1.59 13.09
CA VAL A 326 19.78 -3.03 12.82
C VAL A 326 19.76 -3.26 11.31
N THR A 327 20.68 -4.07 10.81
CA THR A 327 20.80 -4.39 9.39
C THR A 327 20.48 -5.87 9.12
N LEU A 328 19.62 -6.09 8.14
CA LEU A 328 19.26 -7.38 7.57
C LEU A 328 19.64 -7.38 6.10
N GLU A 329 20.59 -8.23 5.70
CA GLU A 329 20.93 -8.47 4.30
C GLU A 329 20.53 -9.89 3.90
N GLY A 330 19.96 -10.05 2.71
CA GLY A 330 19.59 -11.38 2.20
C GLY A 330 18.62 -11.34 1.04
N ASP A 331 18.04 -12.50 0.77
CA ASP A 331 16.99 -12.67 -0.23
C ASP A 331 15.61 -12.58 0.43
N PHE A 332 14.78 -11.69 -0.10
CA PHE A 332 13.43 -11.42 0.36
C PHE A 332 12.43 -11.76 -0.73
N VAL A 333 11.22 -12.16 -0.35
CA VAL A 333 10.06 -12.16 -1.25
C VAL A 333 9.45 -10.76 -1.29
N LEU A 334 9.36 -10.10 -0.14
CA LEU A 334 8.85 -8.74 -0.03
C LEU A 334 9.41 -8.02 1.20
N MET A 335 9.42 -6.70 1.10
CA MET A 335 9.53 -5.75 2.20
C MET A 335 8.35 -4.78 2.10
N LEU A 336 7.70 -4.51 3.23
CA LEU A 336 6.63 -3.54 3.36
C LEU A 336 6.91 -2.68 4.58
N ALA A 337 7.03 -1.38 4.39
CA ALA A 337 6.95 -0.39 5.44
C ALA A 337 5.56 0.22 5.39
N ILE A 338 4.79 0.16 6.48
CA ILE A 338 3.42 0.67 6.52
C ILE A 338 3.19 1.50 7.78
N SER A 339 2.48 2.61 7.63
CA SER A 339 2.13 3.51 8.73
C SER A 339 0.77 3.17 9.35
N PRO A 340 -0.37 3.15 8.61
CA PRO A 340 -1.65 2.74 9.18
C PRO A 340 -1.78 1.20 9.24
N SER A 341 -2.87 0.71 9.83
CA SER A 341 -3.06 -0.73 10.04
C SER A 341 -3.37 -1.53 8.77
N HIS A 342 -3.96 -0.88 7.77
CA HIS A 342 -4.48 -1.51 6.57
C HIS A 342 -3.61 -1.22 5.35
N LEU A 343 -3.38 -2.24 4.52
CA LEU A 343 -2.78 -2.15 3.18
C LEU A 343 -3.85 -2.12 2.07
N GLY A 344 -5.10 -2.44 2.43
CA GLY A 344 -6.31 -2.37 1.63
C GLY A 344 -7.50 -2.38 2.58
N ALA A 345 -8.70 -2.02 2.12
CA ALA A 345 -9.87 -1.90 3.02
C ALA A 345 -10.23 -3.21 3.75
N ASP A 346 -9.88 -4.34 3.17
CA ASP A 346 -10.05 -5.71 3.69
C ASP A 346 -8.71 -6.39 4.05
N LEU A 347 -7.62 -5.64 4.12
CA LEU A 347 -6.28 -6.21 4.27
C LEU A 347 -5.51 -5.54 5.41
N VAL A 348 -5.63 -6.11 6.62
CA VAL A 348 -4.94 -5.63 7.83
C VAL A 348 -3.51 -6.17 7.86
N ALA A 349 -2.56 -5.31 7.52
CA ALA A 349 -1.13 -5.63 7.47
C ALA A 349 -0.39 -5.38 8.79
N ALA A 350 -0.80 -4.36 9.55
CA ALA A 350 -0.21 -4.02 10.84
C ALA A 350 -1.33 -3.78 11.87
N PRO A 351 -1.88 -4.84 12.50
CA PRO A 351 -3.07 -4.75 13.37
C PRO A 351 -2.90 -3.83 14.60
N HIS A 352 -1.65 -3.55 14.97
CA HIS A 352 -1.30 -2.75 16.14
C HIS A 352 -0.99 -1.29 15.81
N ALA A 353 -0.98 -0.94 14.52
CA ALA A 353 -0.59 0.38 14.06
C ALA A 353 -1.65 1.43 14.39
N ARG A 354 -1.17 2.65 14.67
CA ARG A 354 -2.01 3.83 14.88
C ARG A 354 -1.62 4.91 13.89
N PHE A 355 -2.49 5.92 13.76
CA PHE A 355 -2.18 7.08 12.94
C PHE A 355 -1.13 8.01 13.56
N ASP A 356 -0.84 7.85 14.86
CA ASP A 356 -0.09 8.79 15.70
C ASP A 356 0.93 8.12 16.65
N ASP A 357 1.35 6.88 16.38
CA ASP A 357 2.29 6.17 17.27
C ASP A 357 3.77 6.58 17.05
N GLY A 358 4.04 7.40 16.04
CA GLY A 358 5.35 7.90 15.66
C GLY A 358 6.25 6.84 15.04
N LEU A 359 5.68 5.71 14.58
CA LEU A 359 6.41 4.55 14.10
C LEU A 359 6.03 4.18 12.66
N VAL A 360 6.96 3.54 11.98
CA VAL A 360 6.70 2.79 10.75
C VAL A 360 6.83 1.30 11.06
N HIS A 361 5.87 0.52 10.58
CA HIS A 361 5.85 -0.92 10.77
C HIS A 361 6.49 -1.61 9.57
N LEU A 362 7.66 -2.21 9.81
CA LEU A 362 8.41 -2.96 8.82
C LEU A 362 8.01 -4.42 8.88
N CYS A 363 7.38 -4.91 7.83
CA CYS A 363 7.05 -6.32 7.60
C CYS A 363 7.90 -6.86 6.45
N TRP A 364 8.41 -8.09 6.59
CA TRP A 364 9.17 -8.72 5.52
C TRP A 364 8.96 -10.21 5.46
N VAL A 365 9.15 -10.77 4.27
CA VAL A 365 9.14 -12.22 4.08
C VAL A 365 10.46 -12.62 3.45
N ARG A 366 11.24 -13.47 4.12
CA ARG A 366 12.50 -14.02 3.60
C ARG A 366 12.25 -15.08 2.54
N SER A 367 13.25 -15.33 1.70
CA SER A 367 13.28 -16.46 0.78
C SER A 367 13.09 -17.81 1.52
N GLY A 368 12.64 -18.83 0.78
CA GLY A 368 12.36 -20.15 1.34
C GLY A 368 10.94 -20.34 1.90
N ILE A 369 10.09 -19.31 1.87
CA ILE A 369 8.65 -19.49 2.12
C ILE A 369 7.99 -20.27 0.97
N SER A 370 7.07 -21.17 1.28
CA SER A 370 6.27 -21.84 0.25
C SER A 370 5.13 -20.94 -0.24
N ARG A 371 4.71 -21.11 -1.50
CA ARG A 371 3.55 -20.39 -2.07
C ARG A 371 2.27 -20.59 -1.24
N ALA A 372 2.06 -21.81 -0.74
CA ALA A 372 0.91 -22.13 0.12
C ALA A 372 1.00 -21.47 1.51
N ALA A 373 2.20 -21.25 2.05
CA ALA A 373 2.39 -20.50 3.28
C ALA A 373 2.16 -18.99 3.05
N LEU A 374 2.68 -18.44 1.94
CA LEU A 374 2.46 -17.04 1.58
C LEU A 374 0.98 -16.74 1.31
N LEU A 375 0.25 -17.63 0.63
CA LEU A 375 -1.20 -17.53 0.47
C LEU A 375 -1.93 -17.58 1.81
N ARG A 376 -1.50 -18.44 2.75
CA ARG A 376 -2.07 -18.49 4.11
C ARG A 376 -1.82 -17.20 4.88
N LEU A 377 -0.64 -16.59 4.75
CA LEU A 377 -0.37 -15.27 5.33
C LEU A 377 -1.33 -14.23 4.76
N PHE A 378 -1.46 -14.16 3.43
CA PHE A 378 -2.36 -13.22 2.75
C PHE A 378 -3.82 -13.37 3.20
N LEU A 379 -4.35 -14.60 3.23
CA LEU A 379 -5.72 -14.84 3.70
C LEU A 379 -5.90 -14.48 5.18
N ALA A 380 -4.88 -14.70 6.01
CA ALA A 380 -4.94 -14.36 7.43
C ALA A 380 -4.86 -12.84 7.70
N MET A 381 -4.39 -12.03 6.74
CA MET A 381 -4.38 -10.56 6.82
C MET A 381 -5.78 -9.96 6.78
N GLU A 382 -6.78 -10.65 6.22
CA GLU A 382 -8.19 -10.19 6.25
C GLU A 382 -8.66 -9.88 7.68
N ARG A 383 -8.17 -10.65 8.64
CA ARG A 383 -8.46 -10.47 10.08
C ARG A 383 -7.26 -10.00 10.89
N GLY A 384 -6.16 -9.61 10.23
CA GLY A 384 -4.93 -9.22 10.92
C GLY A 384 -4.26 -10.34 11.72
N SER A 385 -4.56 -11.60 11.44
CA SER A 385 -4.13 -12.76 12.25
C SER A 385 -2.86 -13.47 11.74
N HIS A 386 -2.23 -12.94 10.68
CA HIS A 386 -1.12 -13.54 9.98
C HIS A 386 0.15 -13.71 10.84
N PHE A 387 0.37 -12.85 11.84
CA PHE A 387 1.48 -13.02 12.81
C PHE A 387 1.29 -14.25 13.72
N SER A 388 0.04 -14.65 13.99
CA SER A 388 -0.28 -15.81 14.84
C SER A 388 0.00 -17.15 14.15
N LEU A 389 0.25 -17.15 12.83
CA LEU A 389 0.58 -18.36 12.08
C LEU A 389 2.00 -18.89 12.36
N GLY A 390 2.85 -18.12 13.05
CA GLY A 390 4.18 -18.56 13.45
C GLY A 390 5.11 -18.86 12.28
N CYS A 391 4.92 -18.20 11.13
CA CYS A 391 5.74 -18.41 9.94
C CYS A 391 7.16 -17.85 10.17
N PRO A 392 8.22 -18.68 10.18
CA PRO A 392 9.57 -18.23 10.53
C PRO A 392 10.20 -17.29 9.50
N GLN A 393 9.69 -17.29 8.26
CA GLN A 393 10.14 -16.39 7.19
C GLN A 393 9.53 -14.99 7.30
N LEU A 394 8.39 -14.86 8.00
CA LEU A 394 7.75 -13.57 8.25
C LEU A 394 8.47 -12.89 9.42
N GLY A 395 8.98 -11.69 9.17
CA GLY A 395 9.55 -10.84 10.20
C GLY A 395 8.82 -9.51 10.33
N TYR A 396 8.97 -8.90 11.49
CA TYR A 396 8.36 -7.64 11.87
C TYR A 396 9.30 -6.82 12.73
N ALA A 397 9.30 -5.50 12.53
CA ALA A 397 9.89 -4.54 13.45
C ALA A 397 9.12 -3.21 13.40
N ALA A 398 8.97 -2.56 14.55
CA ALA A 398 8.57 -1.16 14.60
C ALA A 398 9.82 -0.28 14.61
N ALA A 399 9.86 0.74 13.75
CA ALA A 399 11.03 1.58 13.54
C ALA A 399 10.64 3.06 13.47
N ARG A 400 11.63 3.93 13.71
CA ARG A 400 11.48 5.39 13.51
C ARG A 400 12.04 5.86 12.17
N ALA A 401 12.95 5.08 11.61
CA ALA A 401 13.58 5.33 10.32
C ALA A 401 14.07 4.01 9.72
N PHE A 402 14.17 3.95 8.39
CA PHE A 402 14.77 2.81 7.70
C PHE A 402 15.49 3.24 6.41
N ARG A 403 16.36 2.36 5.93
CA ARG A 403 17.04 2.44 4.64
C ARG A 403 16.89 1.10 3.95
N LEU A 404 16.41 1.14 2.71
CA LEU A 404 16.27 -0.03 1.85
C LEU A 404 17.24 0.12 0.68
N GLU A 405 18.11 -0.88 0.50
CA GLU A 405 19.07 -0.95 -0.60
C GLU A 405 18.78 -2.20 -1.43
N PRO A 406 18.02 -2.10 -2.53
CA PRO A 406 17.85 -3.20 -3.46
C PRO A 406 19.19 -3.56 -4.10
N LEU A 407 19.61 -4.82 -3.96
CA LEU A 407 20.82 -5.35 -4.61
C LEU A 407 20.48 -6.09 -5.91
N THR A 408 19.20 -6.34 -6.14
CA THR A 408 18.70 -6.90 -7.40
C THR A 408 18.69 -5.81 -8.48
N PRO A 409 19.25 -6.05 -9.69
CA PRO A 409 19.45 -5.00 -10.69
C PRO A 409 18.18 -4.33 -11.21
N ARG A 410 17.03 -5.01 -11.14
CA ARG A 410 15.73 -4.52 -11.59
C ARG A 410 14.66 -4.98 -10.62
N GLY A 411 13.63 -4.17 -10.46
CA GLY A 411 12.45 -4.47 -9.68
C GLY A 411 11.51 -3.28 -9.68
N VAL A 412 10.52 -3.33 -8.81
CA VAL A 412 9.55 -2.27 -8.60
C VAL A 412 9.65 -1.79 -7.15
N LEU A 413 9.52 -0.49 -6.95
CA LEU A 413 9.30 0.15 -5.66
C LEU A 413 8.04 0.99 -5.79
N THR A 414 7.20 0.93 -4.76
CA THR A 414 6.01 1.78 -4.68
C THR A 414 6.01 2.59 -3.38
N VAL A 415 5.48 3.80 -3.45
CA VAL A 415 5.19 4.67 -2.31
C VAL A 415 3.71 5.04 -2.39
N ASP A 416 2.94 4.69 -1.38
CA ASP A 416 1.47 4.80 -1.34
C ASP A 416 0.78 4.16 -2.57
N GLY A 417 1.38 3.10 -3.12
CA GLY A 417 0.91 2.40 -4.32
C GLY A 417 1.40 3.00 -5.65
N GLU A 418 2.03 4.17 -5.64
CA GLU A 418 2.56 4.83 -6.85
C GLU A 418 4.00 4.37 -7.13
N GLN A 419 4.31 4.09 -8.40
CA GLN A 419 5.65 3.65 -8.79
C GLN A 419 6.68 4.78 -8.63
N VAL A 420 7.79 4.48 -7.96
CA VAL A 420 8.93 5.39 -7.80
C VAL A 420 10.19 4.87 -8.49
N GLU A 421 11.23 5.71 -8.53
CA GLU A 421 12.56 5.34 -8.99
C GLU A 421 13.05 4.07 -8.27
N TYR A 422 13.52 3.10 -9.05
CA TYR A 422 14.09 1.87 -8.49
C TYR A 422 15.55 2.10 -8.08
N GLY A 423 15.84 1.96 -6.78
CA GLY A 423 17.18 2.12 -6.24
C GLY A 423 17.18 2.19 -4.72
N PRO A 424 18.33 2.50 -4.09
CA PRO A 424 18.39 2.76 -2.66
C PRO A 424 17.46 3.90 -2.27
N LEU A 425 16.71 3.70 -1.19
CA LEU A 425 15.90 4.74 -0.56
C LEU A 425 16.08 4.72 0.95
N GLN A 426 15.72 5.82 1.59
CA GLN A 426 15.67 5.92 3.04
C GLN A 426 14.50 6.76 3.46
N ALA A 427 13.98 6.48 4.65
CA ALA A 427 12.80 7.14 5.14
C ALA A 427 12.79 7.32 6.66
N GLN A 428 12.16 8.40 7.11
CA GLN A 428 12.04 8.78 8.51
C GLN A 428 10.59 9.12 8.82
N MET A 429 10.10 8.62 9.96
CA MET A 429 8.78 8.96 10.46
C MET A 429 8.77 10.35 11.12
N HIS A 430 7.79 11.16 10.77
CA HIS A 430 7.50 12.46 11.40
C HIS A 430 6.18 12.37 12.17
N PRO A 431 6.23 12.33 13.52
CA PRO A 431 5.04 12.11 14.33
C PRO A 431 4.08 13.30 14.30
N GLY A 432 2.80 13.03 14.08
CA GLY A 432 1.68 13.95 14.26
C GLY A 432 1.76 15.24 13.45
N ILE A 433 2.46 15.23 12.31
CA ILE A 433 2.65 16.45 11.52
C ILE A 433 1.41 16.84 10.70
N GLY A 434 0.59 15.85 10.31
CA GLY A 434 -0.67 16.07 9.62
C GLY A 434 -1.89 15.96 10.54
N THR A 435 -3.05 16.31 10.00
CA THR A 435 -4.35 16.13 10.66
C THR A 435 -5.27 15.30 9.78
N LEU A 436 -5.71 14.13 10.25
CA LEU A 436 -6.65 13.24 9.56
C LEU A 436 -8.06 13.37 10.16
N LEU A 437 -9.07 13.51 9.31
CA LEU A 437 -10.48 13.45 9.70
C LEU A 437 -10.90 11.98 9.82
N THR A 438 -10.98 11.50 11.07
CA THR A 438 -11.29 10.09 11.37
C THR A 438 -12.69 9.87 11.93
N GLY A 439 -13.35 10.94 12.38
CA GLY A 439 -14.48 10.79 13.30
C GLY A 439 -14.03 10.46 14.73
N PRO A 440 -14.96 10.41 15.70
CA PRO A 440 -14.65 9.96 17.05
C PRO A 440 -14.30 8.46 17.06
N PRO A 441 -13.43 8.00 17.99
CA PRO A 441 -13.11 6.59 18.12
C PRO A 441 -14.36 5.79 18.50
N GLY A 442 -14.43 4.55 18.01
CA GLY A 442 -15.48 3.60 18.37
C GLY A 442 -15.54 3.36 19.88
N CYS A 443 -16.74 3.39 20.46
CA CYS A 443 -16.94 3.01 21.85
C CYS A 443 -17.11 1.48 21.94
N PRO A 444 -16.26 0.74 22.67
CA PRO A 444 -16.46 -0.69 22.84
C PRO A 444 -17.79 -0.95 23.58
N GLY A 445 -18.74 -1.61 22.90
CA GLY A 445 -19.99 -2.09 23.50
C GLY A 445 -21.27 -1.28 23.22
N ARG A 446 -21.23 -0.27 22.34
CA ARG A 446 -22.45 0.31 21.75
C ARG A 446 -22.47 0.00 20.26
N GLU A 447 -23.52 -0.67 19.79
CA GLU A 447 -23.82 -0.71 18.35
C GLU A 447 -24.00 0.72 17.83
N PRO A 448 -23.55 1.00 16.59
CA PRO A 448 -23.38 2.35 16.04
C PRO A 448 -24.65 3.21 15.96
#